data_AF-A0A1E3NFS8-F1
#
_entry.id   AF-A0A1E3NFS8-F1
#
_cell.length_a   1.000
_cell.length_b   1.000
_cell.length_c   1.000
_cell.angle_alpha   90.00
_cell.angle_beta   90.00
_cell.angle_gamma   90.00
#
_symmetry.space_group_name_H-M   'P 1'
#
loop_
_entity.id
_entity.type
_entity.pdbx_description
1 polymer ?
#
loop_
_entity_poly.entity_id
_entity_poly.type
_entity_poly.pdbx_seq_one_letter_code
_entity_poly.pdbx_strand_id
1 'polypeptide(L)'
;MVRRGPKGFLQKIRGISTGSVVGKRVESSEELDAIFAKPSWSTSDLLDKEAEPVEITEDMLNGLLELSGLSKSLSKEEKTTIVNSLTEQLSFIRKLHNVELKRGAQNSARLVDDQSVQPLTFENLMERISTTQGMMSKGEVENSWNPISLASEHQNRFFLVKEGLLKKNK
;
A
#
# COMPACT_ATOMS: atom_id res chain seq x y z
N MET A 1 33.80 51.56 -34.41
CA MET A 1 32.52 50.86 -34.67
C MET A 1 32.52 49.56 -33.85
N VAL A 2 32.01 49.62 -32.62
CA VAL A 2 32.11 48.51 -31.64
C VAL A 2 30.85 47.64 -31.74
N ARG A 3 31.00 46.39 -32.18
CA ARG A 3 29.90 45.42 -32.27
C ARG A 3 29.56 44.92 -30.87
N ARG A 4 28.37 45.29 -30.36
CA ARG A 4 27.79 44.72 -29.13
C ARG A 4 27.16 43.37 -29.48
N GLY A 5 27.69 42.29 -28.92
CA GLY A 5 27.09 40.95 -28.99
C GLY A 5 25.78 40.87 -28.17
N PRO A 6 24.90 39.90 -28.47
CA PRO A 6 23.59 39.80 -27.84
C PRO A 6 23.73 39.37 -26.38
N LYS A 7 22.98 40.04 -25.50
CA LYS A 7 22.86 39.68 -24.08
C LYS A 7 22.11 38.35 -23.99
N GLY A 8 22.83 37.27 -23.67
CA GLY A 8 22.24 35.98 -23.36
C GLY A 8 21.31 36.11 -22.15
N PHE A 9 20.03 35.80 -22.35
CA PHE A 9 19.05 35.65 -21.28
C PHE A 9 19.44 34.41 -20.47
N LEU A 10 20.00 34.61 -19.29
CA LEU A 10 20.27 33.52 -18.34
C LEU A 10 18.92 33.03 -17.80
N GLN A 11 18.36 32.01 -18.46
CA GLN A 11 17.24 31.25 -17.92
C GLN A 11 17.72 30.57 -16.64
N LYS A 12 17.23 31.07 -15.51
CA LYS A 12 17.52 30.56 -14.17
C LYS A 12 16.93 29.15 -14.07
N ILE A 13 17.77 28.13 -14.25
CA ILE A 13 17.40 26.72 -14.06
C ILE A 13 17.00 26.57 -12.59
N ARG A 14 15.70 26.34 -12.34
CA ARG A 14 15.16 26.11 -11.00
C ARG A 14 15.56 24.70 -10.58
N GLY A 15 16.38 24.59 -9.53
CA GLY A 15 16.66 23.32 -8.89
C GLY A 15 15.38 22.77 -8.25
N ILE A 16 14.97 21.58 -8.69
CA ILE A 16 13.86 20.85 -8.07
C ILE A 16 14.41 20.31 -6.75
N SER A 17 13.95 20.88 -5.63
CA SER A 17 14.14 20.29 -4.31
C SER A 17 13.36 18.98 -4.24
N THR A 18 14.04 17.85 -4.08
CA THR A 18 13.43 16.51 -3.94
C THR A 18 13.05 16.18 -2.49
N GLY A 19 13.14 17.16 -1.58
CA GLY A 19 12.83 17.04 -0.15
C GLY A 19 11.63 17.87 0.27
N SER A 20 11.02 17.48 1.38
CA SER A 20 10.08 18.33 2.11
C SER A 20 10.82 19.58 2.61
N VAL A 21 10.32 20.76 2.25
CA VAL A 21 10.89 22.05 2.69
C VAL A 21 9.78 22.82 3.37
N VAL A 22 10.01 23.23 4.61
CA VAL A 22 9.13 24.18 5.29
C VAL A 22 9.47 25.58 4.78
N GLY A 23 8.47 26.28 4.25
CA GLY A 23 8.62 27.65 3.76
C GLY A 23 8.85 28.66 4.88
N LYS A 24 9.08 29.92 4.51
CA LYS A 24 9.12 31.02 5.48
C LYS A 24 7.72 31.25 6.06
N ARG A 25 7.66 31.80 7.29
CA ARG A 25 6.41 32.26 7.88
C ARG A 25 5.78 33.32 6.97
N VAL A 26 4.47 33.19 6.77
CA VAL A 26 3.66 34.15 6.03
C VAL A 26 3.28 35.30 6.95
N GLU A 27 3.49 36.54 6.51
CA GLU A 27 3.27 37.74 7.34
C GLU A 27 2.02 38.55 6.91
N SER A 28 1.53 38.42 5.67
CA SER A 28 0.34 39.15 5.20
C SER A 28 -0.58 38.33 4.27
N SER A 29 -1.82 38.82 4.09
CA SER A 29 -2.78 38.21 3.16
C SER A 29 -2.34 38.33 1.70
N GLU A 30 -1.68 39.44 1.31
CA GLU A 30 -1.18 39.56 -0.06
C GLU A 30 -0.06 38.55 -0.36
N GLU A 31 0.72 38.17 0.65
CA GLU A 31 1.74 37.13 0.53
C GLU A 31 1.10 35.74 0.32
N LEU A 32 -0.06 35.46 0.92
CA LEU A 32 -0.84 34.24 0.66
C LEU A 32 -1.35 34.20 -0.77
N ASP A 33 -1.96 35.28 -1.25
CA ASP A 33 -2.49 35.35 -2.61
C ASP A 33 -1.37 35.16 -3.65
N ALA A 34 -0.19 35.73 -3.38
CA ALA A 34 0.99 35.54 -4.20
C ALA A 34 1.53 34.09 -4.16
N ILE A 35 1.29 33.32 -3.10
CA ILE A 35 1.62 31.89 -3.04
C ILE A 35 0.66 31.08 -3.91
N PHE A 36 -0.65 31.32 -3.79
CA PHE A 36 -1.66 30.59 -4.58
C PHE A 36 -1.67 30.97 -6.06
N ALA A 37 -1.26 32.20 -6.40
CA ALA A 37 -1.12 32.64 -7.79
C ALA A 37 0.12 32.05 -8.49
N LYS A 38 1.02 31.37 -7.77
CA LYS A 38 2.16 30.71 -8.41
C LYS A 38 1.66 29.56 -9.28
N PRO A 39 2.05 29.50 -10.57
CA PRO A 39 1.72 28.37 -11.41
C PRO A 39 2.47 27.14 -10.89
N SER A 40 1.75 26.27 -10.19
CA SER A 40 2.17 24.92 -9.82
C SER A 40 1.35 23.92 -10.62
N TRP A 41 1.94 22.76 -10.91
CA TRP A 41 1.16 21.65 -11.46
C TRP A 41 0.06 21.28 -10.48
N SER A 42 -1.15 21.06 -10.99
CA SER A 42 -2.18 20.40 -10.21
C SER A 42 -1.78 18.94 -10.01
N THR A 43 -2.31 18.30 -8.97
CA THR A 43 -2.12 16.87 -8.76
C THR A 43 -2.70 16.05 -9.91
N SER A 44 -3.77 16.55 -10.54
CA SER A 44 -4.40 15.91 -11.71
C SER A 44 -3.45 15.91 -12.90
N ASP A 45 -2.82 17.05 -13.23
CA ASP A 45 -1.87 17.15 -14.36
C ASP A 45 -0.65 16.23 -14.16
N LEU A 46 -0.24 16.02 -12.91
CA LEU A 46 0.86 15.10 -12.58
C LEU A 46 0.45 13.64 -12.79
N LEU A 47 -0.80 13.31 -12.49
CA LEU A 47 -1.36 11.96 -12.61
C LEU A 47 -1.82 11.66 -14.04
N ASP A 48 -2.11 12.64 -14.89
CA ASP A 48 -2.55 12.42 -16.27
C ASP A 48 -1.45 11.91 -17.21
N LYS A 49 -0.20 11.80 -16.72
CA LYS A 49 0.88 11.15 -17.48
C LYS A 49 0.52 9.68 -17.75
N GLU A 50 0.46 9.35 -19.04
CA GLU A 50 0.20 7.99 -19.51
C GLU A 50 1.25 7.03 -18.96
N ALA A 51 0.78 6.02 -18.22
CA ALA A 51 1.57 4.85 -17.88
C ALA A 51 1.22 3.73 -18.87
N GLU A 52 2.19 2.89 -19.20
CA GLU A 52 1.98 1.74 -20.08
C GLU A 52 0.82 0.86 -19.54
N PRO A 53 -0.23 0.63 -20.34
CA PRO A 53 -1.41 -0.08 -19.89
C PRO A 53 -1.06 -1.51 -19.44
N VAL A 54 -1.74 -1.97 -18.40
CA VAL A 54 -1.59 -3.35 -17.91
C VAL A 54 -2.68 -4.20 -18.55
N GLU A 55 -2.28 -5.12 -19.43
CA GLU A 55 -3.23 -6.08 -19.97
C GLU A 55 -3.44 -7.22 -18.96
N ILE A 56 -4.70 -7.53 -18.66
CA ILE A 56 -5.08 -8.58 -17.72
C ILE A 56 -5.76 -9.69 -18.51
N THR A 57 -5.13 -10.86 -18.52
CA THR A 57 -5.68 -12.03 -19.19
C THR A 57 -6.75 -12.71 -18.32
N GLU A 58 -7.62 -13.49 -18.94
CA GLU A 58 -8.64 -14.25 -18.22
C GLU A 58 -8.03 -15.25 -17.23
N ASP A 59 -6.86 -15.83 -17.56
CA ASP A 59 -6.13 -16.73 -16.66
C ASP A 59 -5.62 -16.01 -15.41
N MET A 60 -5.13 -14.78 -15.56
CA MET A 60 -4.72 -13.94 -14.42
C MET A 60 -5.91 -13.63 -13.52
N LEU A 61 -7.05 -13.27 -14.10
CA LEU A 61 -8.28 -13.05 -13.34
C LEU A 61 -8.70 -14.31 -12.58
N ASN A 62 -8.73 -15.47 -13.25
CA ASN A 62 -9.09 -16.74 -12.63
C ASN A 62 -8.12 -17.14 -11.49
N GLY A 63 -6.84 -16.81 -11.62
CA GLY A 63 -5.83 -17.00 -10.57
C GLY A 63 -6.09 -16.08 -9.37
N LEU A 64 -6.37 -14.80 -9.61
CA LEU A 64 -6.68 -13.84 -8.55
C LEU A 64 -7.95 -14.19 -7.78
N LEU A 65 -9.00 -14.63 -8.50
CA LEU A 65 -10.24 -15.10 -7.87
C LEU A 65 -9.99 -16.31 -6.96
N GLU A 66 -9.15 -17.24 -7.40
CA GLU A 66 -8.79 -18.41 -6.59
C GLU A 66 -8.01 -18.02 -5.33
N LEU A 67 -6.99 -17.16 -5.46
CA LEU A 67 -6.20 -16.68 -4.32
C LEU A 67 -7.04 -15.89 -3.31
N SER A 68 -8.08 -15.20 -3.80
CA SER A 68 -9.00 -14.42 -2.97
C SER A 68 -10.12 -15.27 -2.35
N GLY A 69 -10.21 -16.57 -2.67
CA GLY A 69 -11.32 -17.42 -2.24
C GLY A 69 -12.68 -17.04 -2.85
N LEU A 70 -12.67 -16.39 -4.02
CA LEU A 70 -13.86 -15.94 -4.75
C LEU A 70 -14.27 -16.94 -5.84
N SER A 71 -15.56 -16.93 -6.20
CA SER A 71 -16.07 -17.81 -7.25
C SER A 71 -15.54 -17.42 -8.63
N LYS A 72 -15.28 -18.43 -9.47
CA LYS A 72 -14.94 -18.26 -10.90
C LYS A 72 -16.16 -18.27 -11.82
N SER A 73 -17.33 -18.65 -11.29
CA SER A 73 -18.58 -18.74 -12.05
C SER A 73 -19.24 -17.37 -12.21
N LEU A 74 -18.54 -16.45 -12.86
CA LEU A 74 -19.02 -15.10 -13.16
C LEU A 74 -19.55 -15.04 -14.58
N SER A 75 -20.56 -14.20 -14.80
CA SER A 75 -21.01 -13.85 -16.15
C SER A 75 -19.91 -13.16 -16.93
N LYS A 76 -20.00 -13.17 -18.27
CA LYS A 76 -18.99 -12.53 -19.12
C LYS A 76 -18.94 -11.02 -18.87
N GLU A 77 -20.10 -10.42 -18.62
CA GLU A 77 -20.26 -9.01 -18.33
C GLU A 77 -19.52 -8.64 -17.03
N GLU A 78 -19.74 -9.39 -15.94
CA GLU A 78 -19.05 -9.18 -14.67
C GLU A 78 -17.54 -9.35 -14.79
N LYS A 79 -17.08 -10.39 -15.51
CA LYS A 79 -15.64 -10.57 -15.75
C LYS A 79 -15.04 -9.37 -16.47
N THR A 80 -15.73 -8.83 -17.47
CA THR A 80 -15.26 -7.67 -18.24
C THR A 80 -15.18 -6.43 -17.35
N THR A 81 -16.18 -6.21 -16.47
CA THR A 81 -16.15 -5.11 -15.50
C THR A 81 -14.96 -5.21 -14.55
N ILE A 82 -14.68 -6.41 -14.03
CA ILE A 82 -13.54 -6.63 -13.12
C ILE A 82 -12.21 -6.41 -13.84
N VAL A 83 -12.07 -6.93 -15.07
CA VAL A 83 -10.86 -6.73 -15.89
C VAL A 83 -10.60 -5.25 -16.15
N ASN A 84 -11.63 -4.49 -16.52
CA ASN A 84 -11.49 -3.06 -16.78
C ASN A 84 -11.07 -2.31 -15.51
N SER A 85 -11.76 -2.55 -14.39
CA SER A 85 -11.43 -1.93 -13.10
C SER A 85 -10.01 -2.27 -12.64
N LEU A 86 -9.60 -3.53 -12.75
CA LEU A 86 -8.25 -3.95 -12.36
C LEU A 86 -7.18 -3.38 -13.29
N THR A 87 -7.48 -3.25 -14.58
CA THR A 87 -6.59 -2.61 -15.57
C THR A 87 -6.36 -1.14 -15.21
N GLU A 88 -7.41 -0.39 -14.87
CA GLU A 88 -7.33 1.00 -14.43
C GLU A 88 -6.51 1.13 -13.14
N GLN A 89 -6.79 0.29 -12.14
CA GLN A 89 -6.07 0.27 -10.86
C GLN A 89 -4.57 0.00 -11.05
N LEU A 90 -4.21 -1.04 -11.82
CA LEU A 90 -2.82 -1.40 -12.04
C LEU A 90 -2.08 -0.36 -12.89
N SER A 91 -2.75 0.22 -13.88
CA SER A 91 -2.17 1.30 -14.71
C SER A 91 -1.91 2.54 -13.86
N PHE A 92 -2.79 2.84 -12.89
CA PHE A 92 -2.57 3.90 -11.92
C PHE A 92 -1.37 3.60 -11.00
N ILE A 93 -1.30 2.39 -10.42
CA ILE A 93 -0.22 1.99 -9.50
C ILE A 93 1.14 1.94 -10.22
N ARG A 94 1.18 1.53 -11.50
CA ARG A 94 2.42 1.49 -12.31
C ARG A 94 3.14 2.84 -12.39
N LYS A 95 2.45 3.96 -12.18
CA LYS A 95 3.08 5.29 -12.10
C LYS A 95 4.16 5.35 -11.01
N LEU A 96 4.03 4.55 -9.95
CA LEU A 96 5.03 4.43 -8.88
C LEU A 96 6.35 3.82 -9.37
N HIS A 97 6.36 2.99 -10.42
CA HIS A 97 7.59 2.39 -10.93
C HIS A 97 8.57 3.43 -11.50
N ASN A 98 8.05 4.59 -11.92
CA ASN A 98 8.85 5.70 -12.44
C ASN A 98 9.34 6.65 -11.34
N VAL A 99 8.98 6.42 -10.08
CA VAL A 99 9.37 7.30 -8.97
C VAL A 99 10.72 6.88 -8.41
N GLU A 100 11.68 7.80 -8.44
CA GLU A 100 13.00 7.58 -7.85
C GLU A 100 12.89 7.46 -6.31
N LEU A 101 13.31 6.31 -5.79
CA LEU A 101 13.39 6.08 -4.36
C LEU A 101 14.64 6.77 -3.79
N LYS A 102 14.48 7.49 -2.68
CA LYS A 102 15.62 8.04 -1.92
C LYS A 102 16.49 6.89 -1.43
N ARG A 103 17.82 7.05 -1.50
CA ARG A 103 18.79 6.07 -0.96
C ARG A 103 18.46 5.80 0.52
N GLY A 104 18.26 4.53 0.87
CA GLY A 104 17.93 4.10 2.23
C GLY A 104 16.43 3.87 2.51
N ALA A 105 15.52 4.21 1.59
CA ALA A 105 14.08 3.95 1.75
C ALA A 105 13.66 2.48 1.46
N GLN A 106 14.63 1.60 1.27
CA GLN A 106 14.38 0.20 0.95
C GLN A 106 14.07 -0.56 2.25
N ASN A 107 12.92 -1.23 2.30
CA ASN A 107 12.52 -2.25 3.28
C ASN A 107 11.82 -1.80 4.58
N SER A 108 11.25 -0.59 4.66
CA SER A 108 10.34 -0.26 5.78
C SER A 108 8.93 -0.77 5.50
N ALA A 109 8.59 -1.95 6.02
CA ALA A 109 7.20 -2.46 6.01
C ALA A 109 6.28 -1.72 7.00
N ARG A 110 6.86 -0.85 7.85
CA ARG A 110 6.19 -0.13 8.93
C ARG A 110 6.48 1.36 8.84
N LEU A 111 5.49 2.18 9.20
CA LEU A 111 5.63 3.64 9.29
C LEU A 111 6.53 4.09 10.45
N VAL A 112 6.62 3.26 11.49
CA VAL A 112 7.51 3.48 12.64
C VAL A 112 8.73 2.59 12.45
N ASP A 113 9.91 3.20 12.54
CA ASP A 113 11.18 2.53 12.37
C ASP A 113 11.47 1.57 13.55
N ASP A 114 11.83 0.32 13.21
CA ASP A 114 12.23 -0.70 14.18
C ASP A 114 13.55 -0.33 14.89
N GLN A 115 14.28 0.70 14.45
CA GLN A 115 15.41 1.31 15.17
C GLN A 115 15.05 1.74 16.61
N SER A 116 13.77 2.03 16.88
CA SER A 116 13.27 2.39 18.21
C SER A 116 12.87 1.19 19.07
N VAL A 117 12.89 -0.03 18.51
CA VAL A 117 12.52 -1.25 19.21
C VAL A 117 13.72 -1.79 19.98
N GLN A 118 13.59 -1.86 21.29
CA GLN A 118 14.61 -2.47 22.15
C GLN A 118 14.81 -3.94 21.73
N PRO A 119 16.05 -4.37 21.40
CA PRO A 119 16.30 -5.75 20.99
C PRO A 119 15.97 -6.71 22.13
N LEU A 120 15.40 -7.87 21.80
CA LEU A 120 15.12 -8.92 22.78
C LEU A 120 16.45 -9.53 23.25
N THR A 121 16.85 -9.24 24.48
CA THR A 121 18.04 -9.84 25.10
C THR A 121 17.74 -11.25 25.60
N PHE A 122 18.80 -12.03 25.84
CA PHE A 122 18.69 -13.37 26.39
C PHE A 122 18.02 -13.36 27.77
N GLU A 123 18.38 -12.40 28.63
CA GLU A 123 17.81 -12.23 29.96
C GLU A 123 16.31 -11.94 29.89
N ASN A 124 15.91 -11.01 29.02
CA ASN A 124 14.50 -10.66 28.80
C ASN A 124 13.71 -11.86 28.26
N LEU A 125 14.32 -12.67 27.39
CA LEU A 125 13.69 -13.88 26.86
C LEU A 125 13.48 -14.92 27.97
N MET A 126 14.51 -15.20 28.78
CA MET A 126 14.43 -16.17 29.87
C MET A 126 13.43 -15.73 30.95
N GLU A 127 13.42 -14.43 31.28
CA GLU A 127 12.42 -13.86 32.18
C GLU A 127 11.00 -14.06 31.63
N ARG A 128 10.75 -13.69 30.37
CA ARG A 128 9.43 -13.86 29.74
C ARG A 128 8.97 -15.30 29.72
N ILE A 129 9.84 -16.26 29.40
CA ILE A 129 9.51 -17.69 29.43
C ILE A 129 9.07 -18.11 30.84
N SER A 130 9.80 -17.66 31.86
CA SER A 130 9.49 -18.00 33.26
C SER A 130 8.15 -17.41 33.73
N THR A 131 7.77 -16.24 33.22
CA THR A 131 6.52 -15.54 33.59
C THR A 131 5.34 -15.87 32.67
N THR A 132 5.56 -16.56 31.56
CA THR A 132 4.50 -16.83 30.58
C THR A 132 3.52 -17.85 31.17
N GLN A 133 2.28 -17.42 31.38
CA GLN A 133 1.17 -18.25 31.83
C GLN A 133 -0.06 -17.93 30.99
N GLY A 134 -0.94 -18.92 30.84
CA GLY A 134 -2.18 -18.77 30.07
C GLY A 134 -3.07 -17.67 30.65
N MET A 135 -3.45 -16.71 29.82
CA MET A 135 -4.25 -15.57 30.22
C MET A 135 -5.74 -15.82 29.93
N MET A 136 -6.58 -15.73 30.97
CA MET A 136 -8.03 -15.92 30.85
C MET A 136 -8.67 -14.95 29.85
N SER A 137 -8.24 -13.69 29.81
CA SER A 137 -8.79 -12.68 28.89
C SER A 137 -8.52 -12.96 27.42
N LYS A 138 -7.52 -13.79 27.12
CA LYS A 138 -7.18 -14.21 25.74
C LYS A 138 -7.79 -15.57 25.37
N GLY A 139 -8.50 -16.22 26.29
CA GLY A 139 -9.05 -17.56 26.06
C GLY A 139 -7.98 -18.66 25.96
N GLU A 140 -6.80 -18.44 26.55
CA GLU A 140 -5.66 -19.39 26.50
C GLU A 140 -5.80 -20.52 27.54
N VAL A 141 -6.61 -20.32 28.57
CA VAL A 141 -6.83 -21.33 29.61
C VAL A 141 -7.79 -22.40 29.09
N GLU A 142 -7.41 -23.67 29.22
CA GLU A 142 -8.24 -24.79 28.77
C GLU A 142 -9.64 -24.76 29.40
N ASN A 143 -10.66 -25.06 28.61
CA ASN A 143 -12.06 -25.05 29.02
C ASN A 143 -12.58 -23.69 29.55
N SER A 144 -11.85 -22.59 29.32
CA SER A 144 -12.32 -21.23 29.67
C SER A 144 -13.40 -20.70 28.74
N TRP A 145 -13.47 -21.22 27.51
CA TRP A 145 -14.50 -20.87 26.53
C TRP A 145 -14.75 -22.03 25.57
N ASN A 146 -15.86 -21.96 24.84
CA ASN A 146 -16.23 -22.96 23.84
C ASN A 146 -15.80 -22.48 22.42
N PRO A 147 -14.77 -23.08 21.79
CA PRO A 147 -14.23 -22.57 20.52
C PRO A 147 -15.19 -22.69 19.33
N ILE A 148 -16.22 -23.53 19.43
CA ILE A 148 -17.18 -23.80 18.36
C ILE A 148 -18.50 -23.04 18.53
N SER A 149 -18.70 -22.30 19.62
CA SER A 149 -20.02 -21.69 19.91
C SER A 149 -20.44 -20.62 18.90
N LEU A 150 -19.47 -20.05 18.16
CA LEU A 150 -19.71 -19.04 17.13
C LEU A 150 -19.78 -19.64 15.71
N ALA A 151 -19.56 -20.95 15.55
CA ALA A 151 -19.61 -21.59 14.24
C ALA A 151 -21.07 -21.83 13.82
N SER A 152 -21.41 -21.47 12.58
CA SER A 152 -22.75 -21.73 12.02
C SER A 152 -23.06 -23.22 11.88
N GLU A 153 -22.05 -24.03 11.55
CA GLU A 153 -22.15 -25.49 11.43
C GLU A 153 -20.96 -26.13 12.15
N HIS A 154 -21.24 -27.09 13.04
CA HIS A 154 -20.22 -27.88 13.73
C HIS A 154 -20.76 -29.27 14.03
N GLN A 155 -19.87 -30.25 14.17
CA GLN A 155 -20.23 -31.59 14.62
C GLN A 155 -19.41 -31.94 15.85
N ASN A 156 -20.10 -32.14 16.98
CA ASN A 156 -19.47 -32.33 18.28
C ASN A 156 -18.47 -31.19 18.57
N ARG A 157 -17.17 -31.50 18.68
CA ARG A 157 -16.07 -30.55 18.96
C ARG A 157 -15.28 -30.13 17.71
N PHE A 158 -15.81 -30.38 16.51
CA PHE A 158 -15.11 -30.13 15.25
C PHE A 158 -15.87 -29.13 14.39
N PHE A 159 -15.13 -28.26 13.70
CA PHE A 159 -15.67 -27.43 12.62
C PHE A 159 -15.99 -28.30 11.41
N LEU A 160 -17.13 -28.05 10.78
CA LEU A 160 -17.54 -28.78 9.58
C LEU A 160 -17.11 -28.02 8.32
N VAL A 161 -16.38 -28.68 7.44
CA VAL A 161 -16.02 -28.15 6.11
C VAL A 161 -16.62 -29.09 5.07
N LYS A 162 -17.54 -28.57 4.23
CA LYS A 162 -18.18 -29.35 3.17
C LYS A 162 -17.14 -29.67 2.09
N GLU A 163 -17.10 -30.92 1.64
CA GLU A 163 -16.09 -31.44 0.70
C GLU A 163 -15.97 -30.65 -0.61
N GLY A 164 -16.99 -29.86 -1.01
CA GLY A 164 -16.91 -28.98 -2.18
C GLY A 164 -15.78 -27.93 -2.14
N LEU A 165 -15.20 -27.64 -0.97
CA LEU A 165 -14.02 -26.78 -0.80
C LEU A 165 -12.69 -27.54 -0.86
N LEU A 166 -12.69 -28.87 -0.72
CA LEU A 166 -11.51 -29.70 -0.86
C LEU A 166 -11.38 -30.09 -2.34
N LYS A 167 -10.57 -29.34 -3.10
CA LYS A 167 -10.21 -29.75 -4.46
C LYS A 167 -9.61 -31.17 -4.42
N LYS A 168 -10.14 -32.05 -5.29
CA LYS A 168 -9.55 -33.36 -5.61
C LYS A 168 -8.14 -33.15 -6.16
N ASN A 169 -7.13 -33.22 -5.30
CA ASN A 169 -5.78 -33.53 -5.73
C ASN A 169 -5.70 -35.04 -5.93
N LYS A 170 -6.01 -35.50 -7.14
CA LYS A 170 -5.76 -36.86 -7.58
C LYS A 170 -5.18 -36.85 -8.97
#